data_AF-A0A1Q9NGZ3-F1
#
_entry.id   AF-A0A1Q9NGZ3-F1
#
_cell.length_a   1.000
_cell.length_b   1.000
_cell.length_c   1.000
_cell.angle_alpha   90.00
_cell.angle_beta   90.00
_cell.angle_gamma   90.00
#
_symmetry.space_group_name_H-M   'P 1'
#
loop_
_entity.id
_entity.type
_entity.pdbx_description
1 polymer ?
#
loop_
_entity_poly.entity_id
_entity_poly.type
_entity_poly.pdbx_seq_one_letter_code
_entity_poly.pdbx_strand_id
1 'polypeptide(L)'
;MVQIKPYIVVNNALEATEFYKKVFEVEVLSHMPFEKGIAVEMGMPEDMDFSKTTMHTSISIGDAMFYMSDNMTGEVLEKSISSGIPISTAIPFSKGICESTSTSNTFL
;
A
#
# COMPACT_ATOMS: atom_id res chain seq x y z
N MET A 1 -27.61 13.54 0.42
CA MET A 1 -26.23 14.00 0.67
C MET A 1 -25.28 13.12 -0.11
N VAL A 2 -24.29 13.69 -0.77
CA VAL A 2 -23.23 12.94 -1.45
C VAL A 2 -22.16 12.59 -0.41
N GLN A 3 -21.73 11.34 -0.36
CA GLN A 3 -20.62 10.90 0.49
C GLN A 3 -19.39 10.66 -0.39
N ILE A 4 -18.28 11.31 -0.05
CA ILE A 4 -16.99 11.08 -0.69
C ILE A 4 -16.36 9.87 -0.01
N LYS A 5 -15.97 8.86 -0.79
CA LYS A 5 -15.26 7.68 -0.32
C LYS A 5 -13.81 7.74 -0.80
N PRO A 6 -12.82 7.81 0.11
CA PRO A 6 -11.42 7.83 -0.27
C PRO A 6 -11.02 6.57 -1.05
N TYR A 7 -10.11 6.73 -2.01
CA TYR A 7 -9.48 5.63 -2.72
C TYR A 7 -7.96 5.73 -2.53
N ILE A 8 -7.38 4.78 -1.81
CA ILE A 8 -5.98 4.82 -1.39
C ILE A 8 -5.16 3.85 -2.24
N VAL A 9 -4.11 4.35 -2.87
CA VAL A 9 -3.16 3.52 -3.62
C VAL A 9 -1.97 3.22 -2.71
N VAL A 10 -1.69 1.94 -2.50
CA VAL A 10 -0.65 1.45 -1.58
C VAL A 10 0.24 0.42 -2.27
N ASN A 11 1.44 0.16 -1.74
CA ASN A 11 2.35 -0.80 -2.39
C ASN A 11 1.81 -2.25 -2.37
N ASN A 12 1.13 -2.62 -1.29
CA ASN A 12 0.46 -3.91 -1.15
C ASN A 12 -0.80 -3.72 -0.29
N ALA A 13 -1.97 -3.74 -0.93
CA ALA A 13 -3.25 -3.52 -0.28
C ALA A 13 -3.71 -4.72 0.53
N LEU A 14 -3.23 -5.93 0.23
CA LEU A 14 -3.50 -7.11 1.05
C LEU A 14 -2.81 -6.98 2.42
N GLU A 15 -1.53 -6.64 2.43
CA GLU A 15 -0.77 -6.36 3.66
C GLU A 15 -1.34 -5.18 4.43
N ALA A 16 -1.66 -4.08 3.72
CA ALA A 16 -2.30 -2.94 4.35
C ALA A 16 -3.63 -3.34 5.01
N THR A 17 -4.47 -4.12 4.32
CA THR A 17 -5.75 -4.59 4.85
C THR A 17 -5.57 -5.40 6.14
N GLU A 18 -4.60 -6.32 6.17
CA GLU A 18 -4.29 -7.09 7.38
C GLU A 18 -3.80 -6.20 8.53
N PHE A 19 -2.99 -5.19 8.23
CA PHE A 19 -2.59 -4.19 9.22
C PHE A 19 -3.80 -3.41 9.76
N TYR A 20 -4.66 -2.91 8.88
CA TYR A 20 -5.86 -2.17 9.26
C TYR A 20 -6.78 -3.03 10.11
N LYS A 21 -7.00 -4.29 9.72
CA LYS A 21 -7.81 -5.26 10.48
C LYS A 21 -7.26 -5.48 11.89
N LYS A 22 -5.95 -5.54 12.04
CA LYS A 22 -5.30 -5.72 13.34
C LYS A 22 -5.37 -4.48 14.24
N VAL A 23 -5.21 -3.28 13.68
CA VAL A 23 -5.06 -2.03 14.47
C VAL A 23 -6.37 -1.32 14.69
N PHE A 24 -7.25 -1.31 13.68
CA PHE A 24 -8.49 -0.55 13.66
C PHE A 24 -9.73 -1.44 13.63
N GLU A 25 -9.56 -2.76 13.72
CA GLU A 25 -10.65 -3.74 13.70
C GLU A 25 -11.57 -3.58 12.48
N VAL A 26 -10.97 -3.29 11.32
CA VAL A 26 -11.73 -3.02 10.09
C VAL A 26 -12.42 -4.28 9.57
N GLU A 27 -13.59 -4.07 8.96
CA GLU A 27 -14.29 -5.12 8.23
C GLU A 27 -13.90 -5.06 6.74
N VAL A 28 -13.55 -6.22 6.18
CA VAL A 28 -13.24 -6.36 4.75
C VAL A 28 -14.53 -6.73 4.02
N LEU A 29 -15.07 -5.79 3.25
CA LEU A 29 -16.33 -5.95 2.54
C LEU A 29 -16.13 -6.66 1.20
N SER A 30 -15.01 -6.40 0.54
CA SER A 30 -14.64 -7.06 -0.71
C SER A 30 -13.13 -7.02 -0.94
N HIS A 31 -12.62 -8.07 -1.57
CA HIS A 31 -11.25 -8.15 -2.05
C HIS A 31 -11.26 -8.75 -3.46
N MET A 32 -10.66 -8.03 -4.40
CA MET A 32 -10.59 -8.40 -5.81
C MET A 32 -9.12 -8.44 -6.23
N PRO A 33 -8.53 -9.64 -6.34
CA PRO A 33 -7.18 -9.79 -6.86
C PRO A 33 -7.14 -9.52 -8.37
N PHE A 34 -5.94 -9.34 -8.93
CA PHE A 34 -5.80 -9.32 -10.39
C PHE A 34 -6.06 -10.71 -10.96
N GLU A 35 -6.82 -10.78 -12.04
CA GLU A 35 -6.90 -11.98 -12.85
C GLU A 35 -5.73 -12.03 -13.83
N LYS A 36 -5.17 -13.22 -14.06
CA LYS A 36 -4.02 -13.41 -14.94
C LYS A 36 -4.26 -12.82 -16.35
N GLY A 37 -5.46 -13.01 -16.91
CA GLY A 37 -5.77 -12.48 -18.25
C GLY A 37 -5.67 -10.95 -18.33
N ILE A 38 -6.28 -10.26 -17.36
CA ILE A 38 -6.25 -8.80 -17.26
C ILE A 38 -4.84 -8.30 -16.97
N ALA A 39 -4.11 -8.97 -16.09
CA ALA A 39 -2.76 -8.59 -15.72
C ALA A 39 -1.78 -8.64 -16.91
N VAL A 40 -1.89 -9.67 -17.74
CA VAL A 40 -1.07 -9.79 -18.97
C VAL A 40 -1.41 -8.68 -19.96
N GLU A 41 -2.69 -8.35 -20.15
CA GLU A 41 -3.10 -7.21 -20.99
C GLU A 41 -2.58 -5.86 -20.45
N MET A 42 -2.44 -5.74 -19.13
CA MET A 42 -1.86 -4.56 -18.47
C MET A 42 -0.33 -4.54 -18.48
N GLY A 43 0.32 -5.51 -19.12
CA GLY A 43 1.78 -5.59 -19.23
C GLY A 43 2.48 -6.06 -17.95
N MET A 44 1.76 -6.73 -17.05
CA MET A 44 2.35 -7.30 -15.85
C MET A 44 3.11 -8.61 -16.16
N PRO A 45 4.14 -8.96 -15.37
CA PRO A 45 4.86 -10.21 -15.51
C PRO A 45 3.96 -11.43 -15.34
N GLU A 46 4.08 -12.42 -16.24
CA GLU A 46 3.28 -13.65 -16.22
C GLU A 46 3.59 -14.58 -15.04
N ASP A 47 4.77 -14.42 -14.45
CA ASP A 47 5.29 -15.18 -13.32
C ASP A 47 4.97 -14.54 -11.96
N MET A 48 4.27 -13.39 -11.95
CA MET A 48 3.80 -12.76 -10.72
C MET A 48 2.73 -13.61 -10.02
N ASP A 49 2.81 -13.69 -8.70
CA ASP A 49 1.79 -14.33 -7.87
C ASP A 49 0.57 -13.42 -7.71
N PHE A 50 -0.36 -13.51 -8.66
CA PHE A 50 -1.59 -12.71 -8.69
C PHE A 50 -2.48 -12.87 -7.45
N SER A 51 -2.35 -13.98 -6.70
CA SER A 51 -3.11 -14.19 -5.46
C SER A 51 -2.73 -13.19 -4.36
N LYS A 52 -1.55 -12.59 -4.45
CA LYS A 52 -1.03 -11.58 -3.51
C LYS A 52 -1.24 -10.15 -3.98
N THR A 53 -1.89 -9.98 -5.12
CA THR A 53 -2.18 -8.68 -5.70
C THR A 53 -3.61 -8.24 -5.39
N THR A 54 -3.87 -6.95 -5.46
CA THR A 54 -5.17 -6.35 -5.19
C THR A 54 -5.47 -5.30 -6.24
N MET A 55 -6.40 -5.62 -7.15
CA MET A 55 -6.95 -4.64 -8.09
C MET A 55 -7.89 -3.67 -7.36
N HIS A 56 -8.68 -4.18 -6.41
CA HIS A 56 -9.57 -3.37 -5.61
C HIS A 56 -9.93 -4.07 -4.30
N THR A 57 -10.00 -3.32 -3.21
CA THR A 57 -10.60 -3.76 -1.95
C THR A 57 -11.45 -2.66 -1.35
N SER A 58 -12.54 -3.05 -0.71
CA SER A 58 -13.42 -2.17 0.07
C SER A 58 -13.34 -2.55 1.53
N ILE A 59 -13.04 -1.57 2.39
CA ILE A 59 -12.99 -1.78 3.84
C ILE A 59 -13.79 -0.72 4.59
N SER A 60 -14.31 -1.10 5.75
CA SER A 60 -15.09 -0.23 6.62
C SER A 60 -14.52 -0.15 8.04
N ILE A 61 -14.60 1.05 8.62
CA ILE A 61 -14.23 1.35 10.00
C ILE A 61 -15.42 2.07 10.63
N GLY A 62 -16.20 1.34 11.43
CA GLY A 62 -17.52 1.81 11.86
C GLY A 62 -18.40 2.15 10.64
N ASP A 63 -18.97 3.36 10.62
CA ASP A 63 -19.84 3.82 9.53
C ASP A 63 -19.06 4.40 8.33
N ALA A 64 -17.73 4.51 8.41
CA ALA A 64 -16.89 5.06 7.35
C ALA A 64 -16.40 3.95 6.41
N MET A 65 -16.41 4.21 5.10
CA MET A 65 -15.94 3.29 4.06
C MET A 65 -14.87 3.95 3.21
N PHE A 66 -13.84 3.18 2.87
CA PHE A 66 -12.85 3.57 1.87
C PHE A 66 -12.41 2.38 1.03
N TYR A 67 -11.74 2.72 -0.07
CA TYR A 67 -11.25 1.78 -1.06
C TYR A 67 -9.73 1.76 -1.07
N MET A 68 -9.13 0.62 -1.42
CA MET A 68 -7.70 0.53 -1.67
C MET A 68 -7.38 -0.31 -2.91
N SER A 69 -6.21 -0.08 -3.50
CA SER A 69 -5.62 -0.92 -4.54
C SER A 69 -4.10 -0.96 -4.42
N ASP A 70 -3.49 -1.95 -5.06
CA ASP A 70 -2.05 -1.95 -5.26
C ASP A 70 -1.62 -0.81 -6.18
N ASN A 71 -0.42 -0.32 -5.94
CA ASN A 71 0.26 0.63 -6.78
C ASN A 71 0.93 -0.11 -7.93
N MET A 72 0.26 -0.15 -9.07
CA MET A 72 0.74 -0.84 -10.27
C MET A 72 1.58 0.07 -11.19
N THR A 73 2.07 1.19 -10.69
CA THR A 73 3.01 2.03 -11.44
C THR A 73 4.38 1.38 -11.51
N GLY A 74 5.06 1.50 -12.67
CA GLY A 74 6.23 0.69 -13.04
C GLY A 74 7.40 0.67 -12.07
N GLU A 75 7.54 1.66 -11.17
CA GLU A 75 8.62 1.70 -10.17
C GLU A 75 8.47 0.70 -9.01
N VAL A 76 7.25 0.24 -8.72
CA VAL A 76 6.99 -0.68 -7.59
C VAL A 76 7.16 -2.16 -8.01
N LEU A 77 6.89 -2.47 -9.28
CA LEU A 77 7.01 -3.83 -9.83
C LEU A 77 8.46 -4.34 -9.84
N GLU A 78 9.46 -3.47 -9.97
CA GLU A 78 10.88 -3.87 -9.99
C GLU A 78 11.44 -4.23 -8.60
N LYS A 79 10.86 -3.68 -7.51
CA LYS A 79 11.31 -3.94 -6.14
C LYS A 79 10.77 -5.25 -5.56
N SER A 80 9.61 -5.72 -6.01
CA SER A 80 9.03 -6.99 -5.55
C SER A 80 9.71 -8.21 -6.19
N ILE A 81 10.28 -8.06 -7.40
CA ILE A 81 10.91 -9.15 -8.15
C ILE A 81 12.40 -9.32 -7.81
N SER A 82 13.13 -8.23 -7.55
CA SER A 82 14.60 -8.31 -7.35
C SER A 82 15.05 -8.66 -5.94
N SER A 83 14.20 -8.53 -4.92
CA SER A 83 14.71 -8.42 -3.56
C SER A 83 14.74 -9.71 -2.74
N GLY A 84 13.89 -10.72 -2.94
CA GLY A 84 13.93 -11.96 -2.11
C GLY A 84 14.00 -11.71 -0.59
N ILE A 85 13.65 -10.50 -0.14
CA ILE A 85 13.83 -9.99 1.21
C ILE A 85 12.47 -10.06 1.88
N PRO A 86 12.35 -10.66 3.08
CA PRO A 86 11.10 -10.70 3.80
C PRO A 86 10.59 -9.27 4.05
N ILE A 87 9.29 -9.07 3.80
CA ILE A 87 8.55 -7.80 3.84
C ILE A 87 8.39 -7.31 5.29
N SER A 88 9.51 -7.07 5.97
CA SER A 88 9.55 -6.57 7.35
C SER A 88 10.35 -5.27 7.47
N THR A 89 10.97 -4.77 6.39
CA THR A 89 11.93 -3.65 6.47
C THR A 89 11.79 -2.58 5.39
N ALA A 90 10.80 -2.64 4.50
CA ALA A 90 10.59 -1.61 3.49
C ALA A 90 9.55 -0.56 3.94
N ILE A 91 9.81 0.10 5.07
CA ILE A 91 9.20 1.40 5.38
C ILE A 91 10.22 2.48 4.99
N PRO A 92 10.07 3.19 3.86
CA PRO A 92 10.67 4.50 3.74
C PRO A 92 9.74 5.46 4.47
N PHE A 93 9.96 5.61 5.78
CA PHE A 93 9.51 6.81 6.48
C PHE A 93 10.20 7.96 5.77
N SER A 94 9.44 8.83 5.13
CA SER A 94 9.94 10.05 4.51
C SER A 94 10.72 10.84 5.58
N LYS A 95 12.05 10.80 5.52
CA LYS A 95 12.89 11.78 6.20
C LYS A 95 12.65 13.13 5.54
N GLY A 96 12.07 14.04 6.31
CA GLY A 96 11.72 15.40 5.94
C GLY A 96 10.28 15.63 6.40
N ILE A 97 9.99 16.28 7.52
CA ILE A 97 10.56 17.50 8.07
C ILE A 97 10.24 17.48 9.58
N CYS A 98 11.25 17.41 10.45
CA CYS A 98 11.18 17.83 11.85
C CYS A 98 12.55 17.63 12.51
N GLU A 99 13.50 18.51 12.22
CA GLU A 99 14.67 18.72 13.10
C GLU A 99 14.84 20.21 13.33
N SER A 100 14.26 20.66 14.45
CA SER A 100 14.71 21.86 15.14
C SER A 100 16.09 21.57 15.72
N THR A 101 17.14 22.15 15.15
CA THR A 101 18.44 22.22 15.81
C THR A 101 18.66 23.63 16.33
N SER A 102 18.32 23.84 17.59
CA SER A 102 19.05 24.82 18.40
C SER A 102 20.44 24.25 18.63
N THR A 103 21.48 24.92 18.14
CA THR A 103 22.81 24.76 18.72
C THR A 103 23.41 26.13 18.97
N SER A 104 23.54 26.38 20.27
CA SER A 104 24.31 27.42 20.89
C SER A 104 25.82 27.23 20.63
N ASN A 105 26.49 28.36 20.41
CA ASN A 105 27.74 28.76 21.07
C ASN A 105 29.10 28.11 20.71
N THR A 106 29.92 28.96 20.06
CA THR A 106 31.28 29.45 20.43
C THR A 106 32.59 28.86 19.88
N PHE A 107 33.51 29.81 19.61
CA PHE A 107 35.00 29.80 19.58
C PHE A 107 35.65 28.94 18.47
N LEU A 108 36.55 29.45 17.60
CA LEU A 108 37.61 30.46 17.69
C LEU A 108 37.74 31.26 16.39
#